data_AF-A0A662HMJ6-F1
#
_entry.id   AF-A0A662HMJ6-F1
#
_cell.length_a   1.000
_cell.length_b   1.000
_cell.length_c   1.000
_cell.angle_alpha   90.00
_cell.angle_beta   90.00
_cell.angle_gamma   90.00
#
_symmetry.space_group_name_H-M   'P 1'
#
loop_
_entity.id
_entity.type
_entity.pdbx_description
1 polymer ?
#
loop_
_entity_poly.entity_id
_entity_poly.type
_entity_poly.pdbx_seq_one_letter_code
_entity_poly.pdbx_strand_id
1 'polypeptide(L)'
;MPRPPDPRYRVFLRKLERRRREILELKRWIGCLLIIANECLMRLPRDASYYYITRTKSRKRVGDRTYEYEYIEVYEYARSGTNARLACRVRADTLVAKMVEDAAKMDTALNQLYGCLLQVRFLCEQLLELYIDSSR
;
A
#
# COMPACT_ATOMS: atom_id res chain seq x y z
N MET A 1 -16.14 57.76 -19.00
CA MET A 1 -16.31 56.93 -17.79
C MET A 1 -16.43 55.48 -18.21
N PRO A 2 -15.62 54.53 -17.67
CA PRO A 2 -15.79 53.11 -17.98
C PRO A 2 -17.16 52.65 -17.46
N ARG A 3 -17.91 51.91 -18.28
CA ARG A 3 -19.23 51.37 -17.89
C ARG A 3 -19.08 50.49 -16.64
N PRO A 4 -20.01 50.58 -15.68
CA PRO A 4 -19.99 49.69 -14.53
C PRO A 4 -20.05 48.23 -15.02
N PRO A 5 -19.25 47.32 -14.45
CA PRO A 5 -19.22 45.92 -14.88
C PRO A 5 -20.60 45.29 -14.70
N ASP A 6 -21.04 44.54 -15.70
CA ASP A 6 -22.32 43.84 -15.74
C ASP A 6 -22.56 43.11 -14.39
N PRO A 7 -23.72 43.27 -13.73
CA PRO A 7 -24.05 42.56 -12.50
C PRO A 7 -23.80 41.04 -12.59
N ARG A 8 -23.96 40.45 -13.78
CA ARG A 8 -23.67 39.03 -14.07
C ARG A 8 -22.19 38.68 -13.89
N TYR A 9 -21.30 39.63 -14.17
CA TYR A 9 -19.86 39.49 -13.97
C TYR A 9 -19.51 39.33 -12.48
N ARG A 10 -20.16 40.09 -11.59
CA ARG A 10 -19.95 39.96 -10.13
C ARG A 10 -20.43 38.62 -9.58
N VAL A 11 -21.55 38.12 -10.10
CA VAL A 11 -22.08 36.79 -9.71
C VAL A 11 -21.15 35.67 -10.19
N PHE A 12 -20.63 35.78 -11.41
CA PHE A 12 -19.67 34.83 -11.96
C PHE A 12 -18.35 34.81 -11.17
N LEU A 13 -17.80 35.98 -10.82
CA LEU A 13 -16.60 36.08 -9.99
C LEU A 13 -16.78 35.45 -8.61
N ARG A 14 -17.93 35.67 -7.94
CA ARG A 14 -18.21 35.02 -6.65
C ARG A 14 -18.30 33.49 -6.76
N LYS A 15 -18.85 32.96 -7.87
CA LYS A 15 -18.87 31.52 -8.14
C LYS A 15 -17.45 30.96 -8.34
N LEU A 16 -16.58 31.69 -9.05
CA LEU A 16 -15.17 31.32 -9.23
C LEU A 16 -14.39 31.34 -7.91
N GLU A 17 -14.57 32.37 -7.08
CA GLU A 17 -13.93 32.47 -5.77
C GLU A 17 -14.38 31.37 -4.81
N ARG A 18 -15.66 30.99 -4.87
CA ARG A 18 -16.20 29.87 -4.10
C ARG A 18 -15.56 28.55 -4.55
N ARG A 19 -15.54 28.27 -5.85
CA ARG A 19 -14.88 27.06 -6.40
C ARG A 19 -13.39 27.00 -6.08
N ARG A 20 -12.69 28.14 -6.14
CA ARG A 20 -11.28 28.22 -5.76
C ARG A 20 -11.07 27.85 -4.29
N ARG A 21 -11.95 28.29 -3.39
CA ARG A 21 -11.90 27.92 -1.97
C ARG A 21 -12.16 26.44 -1.76
N GLU A 22 -13.17 25.88 -2.41
CA GLU A 22 -13.51 24.45 -2.36
C GLU A 22 -12.32 23.58 -2.87
N ILE A 23 -11.66 23.99 -3.96
CA ILE A 23 -10.47 23.29 -4.48
C ILE A 23 -9.28 23.37 -3.50
N LEU A 24 -9.06 24.52 -2.87
CA LEU A 24 -7.99 24.68 -1.89
C LEU A 24 -8.24 23.85 -0.63
N GLU A 25 -9.49 23.73 -0.22
CA GLU A 25 -9.90 22.88 0.89
C GLU A 25 -9.72 21.40 0.55
N LEU A 26 -10.15 20.96 -0.63
CA LEU A 26 -9.94 19.60 -1.12
C LEU A 26 -8.44 19.24 -1.20
N LYS A 27 -7.61 20.15 -1.72
CA LYS A 27 -6.15 19.98 -1.74
C LYS A 27 -5.59 19.76 -0.34
N ARG A 28 -6.13 20.48 0.65
CA ARG A 28 -5.71 20.36 2.04
C ARG A 28 -6.10 19.00 2.63
N TRP A 29 -7.32 18.53 2.35
CA TRP A 29 -7.79 17.20 2.75
C TRP A 29 -6.96 16.07 2.13
N ILE A 30 -6.64 16.16 0.84
CA ILE A 30 -5.76 15.19 0.16
C ILE A 30 -4.37 15.20 0.82
N GLY A 31 -3.82 16.37 1.14
CA GLY A 31 -2.55 16.48 1.87
C GLY A 31 -2.59 15.77 3.22
N CYS A 32 -3.66 15.94 3.99
CA CYS A 32 -3.86 15.24 5.26
C CYS A 32 -3.98 13.72 5.09
N LEU A 33 -4.73 13.26 4.08
CA LEU A 33 -4.88 11.83 3.78
C LEU A 33 -3.54 11.17 3.40
N LEU A 34 -2.68 11.88 2.65
CA LEU A 34 -1.35 11.39 2.32
C LEU A 34 -0.43 11.30 3.55
N ILE A 35 -0.52 12.27 4.47
CA ILE A 35 0.23 12.23 5.73
C ILE A 35 -0.24 11.04 6.59
N ILE A 36 -1.54 10.83 6.70
CA ILE A 36 -2.12 9.70 7.45
C ILE A 36 -1.72 8.37 6.81
N ALA A 37 -1.79 8.26 5.48
CA ALA A 37 -1.34 7.07 4.76
C ALA A 37 0.15 6.79 5.05
N ASN A 38 0.99 7.83 5.04
CA ASN A 38 2.40 7.73 5.38
C ASN A 38 2.62 7.30 6.84
N GLU A 39 1.88 7.85 7.80
CA GLU A 39 1.94 7.41 9.20
C GLU A 39 1.45 5.97 9.38
N CYS A 40 0.40 5.56 8.68
CA CYS A 40 -0.10 4.20 8.67
C CYS A 40 0.96 3.24 8.13
N LEU A 41 1.63 3.57 7.03
CA LEU A 41 2.75 2.79 6.49
C LEU A 41 3.88 2.63 7.50
N MET A 42 4.23 3.70 8.20
CA MET A 42 5.26 3.70 9.23
C MET A 42 4.87 2.87 10.47
N ARG A 43 3.57 2.64 10.69
CA ARG A 43 3.01 1.89 11.81
C ARG A 43 2.51 0.50 11.43
N LEU A 44 2.60 0.10 10.16
CA LEU A 44 2.17 -1.22 9.72
C LEU A 44 2.94 -2.28 10.54
N PRO A 45 2.22 -3.23 11.18
CA PRO A 45 2.88 -4.34 11.82
C PRO A 45 3.66 -5.11 10.76
N ARG A 46 4.91 -5.46 11.08
CA ARG A 46 5.79 -6.27 10.22
C ARG A 46 5.17 -7.64 9.85
N ASP A 47 4.07 -7.99 10.50
CA ASP A 47 3.50 -9.33 10.55
C ASP A 47 2.26 -9.52 9.65
N ALA A 48 1.77 -8.48 8.97
CA ALA A 48 0.74 -8.63 7.93
C ALA A 48 1.40 -9.07 6.60
N SER A 49 2.12 -10.18 6.65
CA SER A 49 3.09 -10.54 5.61
C SER A 49 2.44 -11.29 4.45
N TYR A 50 2.47 -10.72 3.25
CA TYR A 50 2.14 -11.43 2.01
C TYR A 50 3.02 -12.68 1.84
N TYR A 51 4.25 -12.59 2.35
CA TYR A 51 5.17 -13.71 2.50
C TYR A 51 5.51 -13.99 3.96
N TYR A 52 5.39 -15.24 4.42
CA TYR A 52 5.97 -15.65 5.70
C TYR A 52 7.29 -16.40 5.47
N ILE A 53 8.24 -16.19 6.39
CA ILE A 53 9.59 -16.75 6.32
C ILE A 53 9.77 -17.70 7.49
N THR A 54 10.19 -18.94 7.22
CA THR A 54 10.52 -19.92 8.25
C THR A 54 11.90 -20.52 8.03
N ARG A 55 12.48 -21.08 9.09
CA ARG A 55 13.74 -21.82 9.04
C ARG A 55 13.49 -23.29 9.33
N THR A 56 13.96 -24.14 8.43
CA THR A 56 13.71 -25.58 8.47
C THR A 56 15.03 -26.33 8.41
N LYS A 57 15.23 -27.26 9.34
CA LYS A 57 16.39 -28.18 9.32
C LYS A 57 16.04 -29.42 8.53
N SER A 58 16.94 -29.82 7.64
CA SER A 58 16.84 -31.05 6.85
C SER A 58 18.07 -31.91 7.10
N ARG A 59 17.85 -33.20 7.35
CA ARG A 59 18.89 -34.19 7.60
C ARG A 59 18.97 -35.14 6.42
N LYS A 60 20.15 -35.33 5.85
CA LYS A 60 20.41 -36.29 4.78
C LYS A 60 21.49 -37.26 5.21
N ARG A 61 21.17 -38.56 5.22
CA ARG A 61 22.13 -39.62 5.48
C ARG A 61 22.70 -40.13 4.16
N VAL A 62 24.02 -40.23 4.08
CA VAL A 62 24.75 -40.78 2.93
C VAL A 62 25.79 -41.75 3.47
N GLY A 63 25.50 -43.06 3.35
CA GLY A 63 26.27 -44.12 4.01
C GLY A 63 26.26 -43.98 5.54
N ASP A 64 27.45 -43.93 6.13
CA ASP A 64 27.65 -43.78 7.58
C ASP A 64 27.69 -42.32 8.05
N ARG A 65 27.59 -41.36 7.14
CA ARG A 65 27.62 -39.93 7.47
C ARG A 65 26.22 -39.33 7.42
N THR A 66 25.91 -38.49 8.41
CA THR A 66 24.69 -37.68 8.45
C THR A 66 25.06 -36.22 8.25
N TYR A 67 24.44 -35.60 7.26
CA TYR A 67 24.59 -34.18 6.95
C TYR A 67 23.34 -33.44 7.42
N GLU A 68 23.52 -32.37 8.18
CA GLU A 68 22.45 -31.46 8.54
C GLU A 68 22.58 -30.17 7.74
N TYR A 69 21.48 -29.74 7.14
CA TYR A 69 21.38 -28.49 6.39
C TYR A 69 20.24 -27.66 6.96
N GLU A 70 20.43 -26.35 7.03
CA GLU A 70 19.38 -25.40 7.39
C GLU A 70 18.93 -24.66 6.13
N TYR A 71 17.62 -24.51 5.99
CA TYR A 71 16.99 -23.84 4.86
C TYR A 71 16.13 -22.69 5.36
N ILE A 72 16.13 -21.60 4.60
CA ILE A 72 15.12 -20.54 4.68
C ILE A 72 14.06 -20.88 3.66
N GLU A 73 12.82 -20.91 4.10
CA GLU A 73 11.65 -21.15 3.27
C GLU A 73 10.75 -19.92 3.31
N VAL A 74 10.43 -19.39 2.15
CA VAL A 74 9.50 -18.28 1.98
C VAL A 74 8.23 -18.84 1.38
N TYR A 75 7.12 -18.52 2.02
CA TYR A 75 5.80 -18.99 1.63
C TYR A 75 4.89 -17.81 1.36
N GLU A 76 4.16 -17.90 0.26
CA GLU A 76 3.12 -16.95 -0.12
C GLU A 76 1.83 -17.26 0.65
N TYR A 77 1.30 -16.26 1.35
CA TYR A 77 0.10 -16.40 2.13
C TYR A 77 -1.10 -16.63 1.19
N ALA A 78 -1.86 -17.68 1.45
CA ALA A 78 -3.04 -17.99 0.66
C ALA A 78 -4.21 -17.07 1.01
N ARG A 79 -4.90 -16.53 0.00
CA ARG A 79 -6.19 -15.87 0.21
C ARG A 79 -7.26 -16.96 0.37
N SER A 80 -7.77 -17.13 1.59
CA SER A 80 -8.93 -17.95 2.02
C SER A 80 -9.15 -19.29 1.29
N GLY A 81 -8.95 -20.41 2.00
CA GLY A 81 -9.35 -21.76 1.52
C GLY A 81 -8.30 -22.51 0.70
N THR A 82 -7.11 -21.94 0.52
CA THR A 82 -5.95 -22.61 -0.11
C THR A 82 -4.80 -22.72 0.88
N ASN A 83 -3.98 -23.76 0.74
CA ASN A 83 -2.75 -23.92 1.55
C ASN A 83 -1.71 -22.90 1.09
N ALA A 84 -0.90 -22.40 2.02
CA ALA A 84 0.22 -21.51 1.69
C ALA A 84 1.17 -22.18 0.69
N ARG A 85 1.61 -21.41 -0.31
CA ARG A 85 2.46 -21.92 -1.39
C ARG A 85 3.92 -21.61 -1.09
N LEU A 86 4.79 -22.62 -1.15
CA LEU A 86 6.23 -22.40 -1.07
C LEU A 86 6.67 -21.57 -2.29
N ALA A 87 7.08 -20.33 -2.06
CA ALA A 87 7.55 -19.42 -3.10
C ALA A 87 9.03 -19.70 -3.41
N CYS A 88 9.86 -19.87 -2.37
CA CYS A 88 11.25 -20.27 -2.55
C CYS A 88 11.81 -21.00 -1.32
N ARG A 89 12.84 -21.82 -1.55
CA ARG A 89 13.66 -22.45 -0.51
C ARG A 89 15.13 -22.25 -0.86
N VAL A 90 15.90 -21.71 0.08
CA VAL A 90 17.35 -21.48 -0.09
C VAL A 90 18.11 -21.95 1.13
N ARG A 91 19.36 -22.38 0.95
CA ARG A 91 20.23 -22.78 2.06
C ARG A 91 20.57 -21.57 2.93
N ALA A 92 20.39 -21.70 4.24
CA ALA A 92 20.53 -20.59 5.19
C ALA A 92 21.97 -20.06 5.32
N ASP A 93 22.97 -20.88 5.00
CA ASP A 93 24.39 -20.53 5.05
C ASP A 93 24.89 -19.79 3.80
N THR A 94 23.99 -19.35 2.92
CA THR A 94 24.34 -18.66 1.68
C THR A 94 24.03 -17.17 1.76
N LEU A 95 24.79 -16.32 1.04
CA LEU A 95 24.48 -14.89 0.90
C LEU A 95 23.09 -14.65 0.28
N VAL A 96 22.67 -15.57 -0.59
CA VAL A 96 21.34 -15.57 -1.23
C VAL A 96 20.22 -15.62 -0.18
N ALA A 97 20.44 -16.29 0.96
CA ALA A 97 19.46 -16.42 2.02
C ALA A 97 19.00 -15.07 2.56
N LYS A 98 19.95 -14.17 2.83
CA LYS A 98 19.65 -12.81 3.30
C LYS A 98 18.94 -11.98 2.23
N MET A 99 19.40 -12.07 0.98
CA MET A 99 18.75 -11.36 -0.14
C MET A 99 17.30 -11.77 -0.31
N VAL A 100 17.00 -13.07 -0.16
CA VAL A 100 15.64 -13.61 -0.22
C VAL A 100 14.78 -13.10 0.94
N GLU A 101 15.30 -13.10 2.17
CA GLU A 101 14.58 -12.54 3.33
C GLU A 101 14.24 -11.06 3.12
N ASP A 102 15.20 -10.26 2.66
CA ASP A 102 15.02 -8.83 2.43
C ASP A 102 14.03 -8.56 1.29
N ALA A 103 14.14 -9.30 0.18
CA ALA A 103 13.22 -9.19 -0.95
C ALA A 103 11.77 -9.53 -0.56
N ALA A 104 11.56 -10.62 0.18
CA ALA A 104 10.23 -11.02 0.64
C ALA A 104 9.58 -9.98 1.57
N LYS A 105 10.37 -9.34 2.44
CA LYS A 105 9.92 -8.24 3.30
C LYS A 105 9.58 -6.99 2.50
N MET A 106 10.42 -6.63 1.52
CA MET A 106 10.18 -5.47 0.65
C MET A 106 8.92 -5.65 -0.19
N ASP A 107 8.72 -6.82 -0.80
CA ASP A 107 7.54 -7.08 -1.63
C ASP A 107 6.24 -7.09 -0.81
N THR A 108 6.29 -7.62 0.41
CA THR A 108 5.19 -7.51 1.38
C THR A 108 4.84 -6.05 1.65
N ALA A 109 5.82 -5.20 1.93
CA ALA A 109 5.60 -3.78 2.20
C ALA A 109 5.03 -3.03 0.98
N LEU A 110 5.51 -3.35 -0.23
CA LEU A 110 4.97 -2.80 -1.48
C LEU A 110 3.51 -3.18 -1.70
N ASN A 111 3.15 -4.44 -1.46
CA ASN A 111 1.76 -4.90 -1.58
C ASN A 111 0.84 -4.22 -0.56
N GLN A 112 1.30 -4.02 0.67
CA GLN A 112 0.55 -3.27 1.68
C GLN A 112 0.36 -1.81 1.26
N LEU A 113 1.40 -1.15 0.77
CA LEU A 113 1.34 0.22 0.25
C LEU A 113 0.34 0.35 -0.89
N TYR A 114 0.38 -0.58 -1.83
CA TYR A 114 -0.59 -0.63 -2.93
C TYR A 114 -2.02 -0.75 -2.41
N GLY A 115 -2.25 -1.61 -1.41
CA GLY A 115 -3.55 -1.75 -0.74
C GLY A 115 -4.03 -0.44 -0.10
N CYS A 116 -3.15 0.27 0.62
CA CYS A 116 -3.48 1.57 1.20
C CYS A 116 -3.83 2.62 0.13
N LEU A 117 -3.07 2.68 -0.97
CA LEU A 117 -3.33 3.63 -2.06
C LEU A 117 -4.66 3.34 -2.77
N LEU A 118 -5.02 2.07 -2.95
CA LEU A 118 -6.33 1.68 -3.48
C LEU A 118 -7.47 2.14 -2.58
N GLN A 119 -7.32 2.01 -1.26
CA GLN A 119 -8.32 2.49 -0.30
C GLN A 119 -8.48 4.01 -0.37
N VAL A 120 -7.37 4.75 -0.44
CA VAL A 120 -7.42 6.21 -0.61
C VAL A 120 -8.11 6.59 -1.91
N ARG A 121 -7.80 5.91 -3.02
CA ARG A 121 -8.49 6.13 -4.30
C ARG A 121 -9.99 5.91 -4.17
N PHE A 122 -10.39 4.79 -3.57
CA PHE A 122 -11.81 4.46 -3.39
C PHE A 122 -12.55 5.53 -2.57
N LEU A 123 -11.95 6.02 -1.48
CA LEU A 123 -12.52 7.11 -0.68
C LEU A 123 -12.66 8.40 -1.49
N CYS A 124 -11.69 8.73 -2.34
CA CYS A 124 -11.77 9.88 -3.23
C CYS A 124 -12.90 9.74 -4.27
N GLU A 125 -13.09 8.54 -4.83
CA GLU A 125 -14.18 8.25 -5.77
C GLU A 125 -15.56 8.42 -5.10
N GLN A 126 -15.73 7.89 -3.88
CA GLN A 126 -16.97 8.07 -3.10
C GLN A 126 -17.27 9.55 -2.79
N LEU A 127 -16.25 10.33 -2.42
CA LEU A 127 -16.42 11.77 -2.16
C LEU A 127 -16.84 12.53 -3.43
N LEU A 128 -16.32 12.13 -4.59
CA LEU A 128 -16.69 12.72 -5.87
C LEU A 128 -18.15 12.43 -6.22
N GLU A 129 -18.61 11.20 -6.02
CA GLU A 129 -20.01 10.82 -6.24
C GLU A 129 -20.96 11.64 -5.36
N LEU A 130 -20.67 11.74 -4.06
CA LEU A 130 -21.46 12.54 -3.11
C LEU A 130 -21.51 14.03 -3.51
N TYR A 131 -20.40 14.59 -4.01
CA TYR A 131 -20.38 15.97 -4.50
C TYR A 131 -21.25 16.17 -5.74
N ILE A 132 -21.20 15.24 -6.69
CA ILE A 132 -22.03 15.28 -7.91
C ILE A 132 -23.52 15.23 -7.54
N ASP A 133 -23.90 14.34 -6.62
CA ASP A 133 -25.29 14.21 -6.18
C ASP A 133 -25.77 15.44 -5.41
N SER A 134 -24.93 16.06 -4.59
CA SER A 134 -25.26 17.32 -3.88
C SER A 134 -25.34 18.55 -4.80
N SER A 135 -24.85 18.42 -6.04
CA SER A 135 -24.84 19.49 -7.05
C SER A 135 -26.00 19.39 -8.06
N ARG A 136 -26.84 18.36 -7.95
CA ARG A 136 -28.07 18.17 -8.71
C ARG A 136 -29.27 18.70 -7.92
#